data_AF-A0A2P2I153-F1
#
_entry.id   AF-A0A2P2I153-F1
#
_cell.length_a   1.000
_cell.length_b   1.000
_cell.length_c   1.000
_cell.angle_alpha   90.00
_cell.angle_beta   90.00
_cell.angle_gamma   90.00
#
_symmetry.space_group_name_H-M   'P 1'
#
loop_
_entity.id
_entity.type
_entity.pdbx_description
1 polymer ?
#
loop_
_entity_poly.entity_id
_entity_poly.type
_entity_poly.pdbx_seq_one_letter_code
_entity_poly.pdbx_strand_id
1 'polypeptide(L)'
;DGHRGYLLELLLTKLRFVALTGQNRDQEGSQLQKDQSQVMRASQQEEETASLQVIGMSATLPNLSLLADWLDARLYVTDYRPVPLTHRLLCANVIYDTNLHPIAELCDKEKMSANDQDGVLQACLEPLLEGYSVLVFCPTRARTETMAVAIARHIYNIGNGTGNRQQSSSSSLRSAVRDALDGAALLRVLQALQSCPAGLDKTLACSLQYGSAFHHAGLTIEERDIVEASFRSGIVRVLVATTTLSSGVNLPARRVIIRTPIQAGGKLLDPLSYH
;
A
#
# COMPACT_ATOMS: atom_id res chain seq x y z
N ASP A 1 3.68 14.96 9.43
CA ASP A 1 4.12 14.47 10.75
C ASP A 1 5.43 15.17 11.12
N GLY A 2 5.36 16.40 11.65
CA GLY A 2 6.53 17.28 11.82
C GLY A 2 7.56 16.77 12.85
N HIS A 3 7.12 15.97 13.82
CA HIS A 3 8.01 15.38 14.82
C HIS A 3 8.99 14.37 14.22
N ARG A 4 8.58 13.59 13.21
CA ARG A 4 9.45 12.60 12.56
C ARG A 4 10.55 13.25 11.74
N GLY A 5 10.23 14.32 11.01
CA GLY A 5 11.20 15.08 10.21
C GLY A 5 12.32 15.65 11.07
N TYR A 6 11.96 16.29 12.19
CA TYR A 6 12.93 16.83 13.14
C TYR A 6 13.87 15.77 13.74
N LEU A 7 13.34 14.61 14.12
CA LEU A 7 14.17 13.53 14.67
C LEU A 7 15.15 12.97 13.64
N LEU A 8 14.72 12.84 12.38
CA LEU A 8 15.58 12.40 11.29
C LEU A 8 16.69 13.42 11.00
N GLU A 9 16.34 14.71 10.96
CA GLU A 9 17.30 15.81 10.80
C GLU A 9 18.33 15.82 11.92
N LEU A 10 17.90 15.69 13.18
CA LEU A 10 18.78 15.64 14.34
C LEU A 10 19.73 14.44 14.30
N LEU A 11 19.23 13.27 13.91
CA LEU A 11 20.02 12.05 13.76
C LEU A 11 21.10 12.24 12.69
N LEU A 12 20.71 12.69 11.49
CA LEU A 12 21.62 12.91 10.36
C LEU A 12 22.67 13.98 10.69
N THR A 13 22.28 15.04 11.40
CA THR A 13 23.21 16.08 11.88
C THR A 13 24.29 15.49 12.79
N LYS A 14 23.90 14.64 13.75
CA LYS A 14 24.85 13.99 14.66
C LYS A 14 25.78 13.03 13.92
N LEU A 15 25.25 12.23 13.00
CA LEU A 15 26.05 11.32 12.16
C LEU A 15 27.09 12.09 11.35
N ARG A 16 26.69 13.22 10.74
CA ARG A 16 27.60 14.10 9.99
C ARG A 16 28.66 14.74 10.89
N PHE A 17 28.28 15.21 12.08
CA PHE A 17 29.24 15.78 13.04
C PHE A 17 30.32 14.77 13.45
N VAL A 18 29.93 13.52 13.74
CA VAL A 18 30.87 12.45 14.10
C VAL A 18 31.79 12.11 12.92
N ALA A 19 31.26 12.02 11.70
CA ALA A 19 32.05 11.78 10.50
C ALA A 19 33.11 12.89 10.27
N LEU A 20 32.74 14.15 10.45
CA LEU A 20 33.65 15.30 10.29
C LEU A 20 34.69 15.40 11.41
N THR A 21 34.33 15.10 12.66
CA THR A 21 35.29 15.13 13.77
C THR A 21 36.30 13.98 13.74
N GLY A 22 35.92 12.84 13.17
CA GLY A 22 36.89 11.77 12.84
C GLY A 22 37.94 12.25 11.83
N GLN A 23 37.50 12.87 10.73
CA GLN A 23 38.39 13.37 9.67
C GLN A 23 39.31 14.52 10.13
N ASN A 24 38.83 15.43 11.00
CA ASN A 24 39.66 16.53 11.49
C ASN A 24 40.78 16.07 12.46
N ARG A 25 40.57 14.99 13.22
CA ARG A 25 41.63 14.42 14.07
C ARG A 25 42.78 13.84 13.25
N ASP A 26 42.49 13.27 12.09
CA ASP A 26 43.51 12.76 11.17
C ASP A 26 44.35 13.90 10.54
N GLN A 27 43.73 15.06 10.29
CA GLN A 27 44.44 16.23 9.74
C GLN A 27 45.31 16.96 10.78
N GLU A 28 44.83 17.13 12.02
CA GLU A 28 45.63 17.74 13.10
C GLU A 28 46.81 16.85 13.54
N GLY A 29 46.63 15.51 13.56
CA GLY A 29 47.72 14.55 13.79
C GLY A 29 48.83 14.60 12.73
N SER A 30 48.49 15.04 11.52
CA SER A 30 49.42 15.15 10.38
C SER A 30 50.20 16.48 10.37
N GLN A 31 49.71 17.53 11.04
CA GLN A 31 50.40 18.84 11.11
C GLN A 31 51.33 18.99 12.33
N LEU A 32 51.16 18.17 13.37
CA LEU A 32 52.05 18.13 14.54
C LEU A 32 53.28 17.22 14.36
N GLN A 33 53.44 16.59 13.19
CA GLN A 33 54.53 15.65 12.90
C GLN A 33 55.51 16.19 11.83
N LYS A 34 55.88 17.47 11.90
CA LYS A 34 56.98 18.03 11.09
C LYS A 34 58.18 18.55 11.86
N ASP A 35 58.21 18.41 13.20
CA ASP A 35 59.30 19.01 13.98
C ASP A 35 60.01 18.11 14.99
N GLN A 36 59.82 16.79 14.97
CA GLN A 36 60.72 15.88 15.69
C GLN A 36 60.99 14.60 14.90
N SER A 37 62.10 14.64 14.18
CA SER A 37 62.77 13.46 13.64
C SER A 37 63.28 12.55 14.76
N GLN A 38 63.05 11.25 14.58
CA GLN A 38 63.71 10.11 15.21
C GLN A 38 63.31 9.80 16.67
N VAL A 39 62.50 8.75 16.84
CA VAL A 39 62.85 7.50 17.56
C VAL A 39 61.62 6.58 17.54
N MET A 40 61.86 5.27 17.36
CA MET A 40 60.93 4.14 17.42
C MET A 40 60.04 3.86 16.20
N ARG A 41 60.58 3.00 15.32
CA ARG A 41 59.78 2.03 14.54
C ARG A 41 59.21 0.99 15.51
N ALA A 42 57.90 0.90 15.65
CA ALA A 42 57.16 -0.34 15.86
C ALA A 42 55.65 -0.07 15.91
N SER A 43 54.87 -0.85 15.16
CA SER A 43 53.40 -0.95 15.19
C SER A 43 52.64 0.10 14.38
N GLN A 44 52.79 0.06 13.06
CA GLN A 44 51.74 0.53 12.14
C GLN A 44 50.57 -0.47 12.23
N GLN A 45 49.69 -0.28 13.20
CA GLN A 45 48.28 -0.64 13.01
C GLN A 45 47.65 0.59 12.38
N GLU A 46 47.40 0.54 11.08
CA GLU A 46 46.47 1.44 10.42
C GLU A 46 45.14 1.28 11.17
N GLU A 47 44.81 2.22 12.06
CA GLU A 47 43.43 2.39 12.48
C GLU A 47 42.66 2.77 11.21
N GLU A 48 42.02 1.77 10.59
CA GLU A 48 41.00 2.00 9.56
C GLU A 48 39.97 2.94 10.18
N THR A 49 40.07 4.23 9.86
CA THR A 49 39.04 5.19 10.23
C THR A 49 37.80 4.81 9.43
N ALA A 50 36.91 4.06 10.08
CA ALA A 50 35.69 3.57 9.47
C ALA A 50 34.86 4.78 9.00
N SER A 51 34.95 5.10 7.70
CA SER A 51 34.21 6.20 7.10
C SER A 51 32.73 5.83 7.07
N LEU A 52 31.89 6.59 7.76
CA LEU A 52 30.45 6.36 7.79
C LEU A 52 29.84 6.68 6.40
N GLN A 53 29.28 5.67 5.74
CA GLN A 53 28.50 5.87 4.51
C GLN A 53 27.01 5.98 4.84
N VAL A 54 26.36 7.03 4.34
CA VAL A 54 24.91 7.22 4.44
C VAL A 54 24.26 6.97 3.08
N ILE A 55 23.29 6.05 3.03
CA ILE A 55 22.49 5.78 1.83
C ILE A 55 21.05 6.15 2.15
N GLY A 56 20.58 7.25 1.58
CA GLY A 56 19.20 7.71 1.69
C GLY A 56 18.36 7.24 0.51
N MET A 57 17.17 6.70 0.78
CA MET A 57 16.18 6.33 -0.23
C MET A 57 14.83 6.94 0.12
N SER A 58 14.15 7.51 -0.88
CA SER A 58 12.81 8.09 -0.73
C SER A 58 12.03 7.99 -2.04
N ALA A 59 10.70 8.00 -1.95
CA ALA A 59 9.81 7.95 -3.10
C ALA A 59 9.66 9.32 -3.79
N THR A 60 9.20 10.33 -3.04
CA THR A 60 9.01 11.69 -3.55
C THR A 60 9.35 12.69 -2.44
N LEU A 61 10.47 13.37 -2.58
CA LEU A 61 10.87 14.45 -1.68
C LEU A 61 11.13 15.71 -2.50
N PRO A 62 10.44 16.84 -2.22
CA PRO A 62 10.83 18.11 -2.78
C PRO A 62 12.23 18.49 -2.24
N ASN A 63 12.95 19.34 -2.99
CA ASN A 63 14.26 19.87 -2.59
C ASN A 63 15.35 18.81 -2.37
N LEU A 64 15.32 17.72 -3.16
CA LEU A 64 16.27 16.60 -3.04
C LEU A 64 17.73 17.04 -3.22
N SER A 65 17.98 18.06 -4.05
CA SER A 65 19.31 18.66 -4.22
C SER A 65 19.85 19.26 -2.92
N LEU A 66 19.03 20.02 -2.18
CA LEU A 66 19.43 20.61 -0.90
C LEU A 66 19.81 19.53 0.12
N LEU A 67 19.07 18.42 0.14
CA LEU A 67 19.38 17.30 1.02
C LEU A 67 20.68 16.58 0.62
N ALA A 68 20.91 16.41 -0.69
CA ALA A 68 22.14 15.82 -1.21
C ALA A 68 23.36 16.69 -0.87
N ASP A 69 23.25 18.01 -1.07
CA ASP A 69 24.31 18.98 -0.75
C ASP A 69 24.59 19.01 0.75
N TRP A 70 23.55 18.96 1.58
CA TRP A 70 23.70 18.93 3.04
C TRP A 70 24.41 17.67 3.53
N LEU A 71 24.13 16.52 2.92
CA LEU A 71 24.73 15.23 3.27
C LEU A 71 26.04 14.95 2.56
N ASP A 72 26.52 15.85 1.69
CA ASP A 72 27.66 15.62 0.79
C ASP A 72 27.51 14.31 0.00
N ALA A 73 26.30 14.07 -0.52
CA ALA A 73 25.90 12.82 -1.14
C ALA A 73 25.74 12.97 -2.66
N ARG A 74 26.04 11.89 -3.39
CA ARG A 74 25.68 11.80 -4.81
C ARG A 74 24.18 11.57 -4.95
N LEU A 75 23.54 12.38 -5.79
CA LEU A 75 22.11 12.30 -6.06
C LEU A 75 21.81 11.38 -7.24
N TYR A 76 20.88 10.45 -7.05
CA TYR A 76 20.31 9.64 -8.12
C TYR A 76 18.79 9.78 -8.12
N VAL A 77 18.23 10.14 -9.28
CA VAL A 77 16.79 10.31 -9.49
C VAL A 77 16.38 9.47 -10.69
N THR A 78 15.31 8.71 -10.54
CA THR A 78 14.74 7.91 -11.62
C THR A 78 13.23 7.79 -11.45
N ASP A 79 12.51 7.89 -12.56
CA ASP A 79 11.07 7.58 -12.62
C ASP A 79 10.82 6.13 -13.07
N TYR A 80 11.87 5.32 -13.13
CA TYR A 80 11.77 3.93 -13.56
C TYR A 80 10.92 3.11 -12.59
N ARG A 81 9.83 2.54 -13.10
CA ARG A 81 8.96 1.63 -12.36
C ARG A 81 8.88 0.29 -13.10
N PRO A 82 9.36 -0.83 -12.50
CA PRO A 82 9.32 -2.14 -13.16
C PRO A 82 7.91 -2.58 -13.59
N VAL A 83 6.91 -2.18 -12.82
CA VAL A 83 5.48 -2.37 -13.15
C VAL A 83 4.86 -0.99 -13.37
N PRO A 84 4.58 -0.58 -14.62
CA PRO A 84 4.01 0.72 -14.93
C PRO A 84 2.70 0.96 -14.16
N LEU A 85 2.51 2.19 -13.66
CA LEU A 85 1.27 2.60 -13.03
C LEU A 85 0.40 3.32 -14.07
N THR A 86 -0.86 2.88 -14.22
CA THR A 86 -1.83 3.60 -15.05
C THR A 86 -2.87 4.26 -14.15
N HIS A 87 -2.93 5.58 -14.20
CA HIS A 87 -3.92 6.36 -13.46
C HIS A 87 -5.18 6.52 -14.31
N ARG A 88 -6.35 6.36 -13.67
CA ARG A 88 -7.66 6.50 -14.30
C ARG A 88 -8.63 7.17 -13.33
N LEU A 89 -9.58 7.93 -13.85
CA LEU A 89 -10.65 8.55 -13.07
C LEU A 89 -11.98 7.89 -13.46
N LEU A 90 -12.74 7.40 -12.50
CA LEU A 90 -14.11 6.92 -12.73
C LEU A 90 -15.08 8.02 -12.28
N CYS A 91 -15.94 8.49 -13.18
CA CYS A 91 -16.98 9.47 -12.88
C CYS A 91 -18.32 9.00 -13.46
N ALA A 92 -19.30 8.83 -12.57
CA ALA A 92 -20.52 8.07 -12.85
C ALA A 92 -20.15 6.68 -13.37
N ASN A 93 -20.18 6.47 -14.68
CA ASN A 93 -19.84 5.19 -15.31
C ASN A 93 -18.71 5.30 -16.33
N VAL A 94 -18.17 6.49 -16.54
CA VAL A 94 -17.14 6.72 -17.56
C VAL A 94 -15.78 6.74 -16.90
N ILE A 95 -14.87 5.98 -17.46
CA ILE A 95 -13.47 5.94 -17.10
C ILE A 95 -12.72 6.93 -17.99
N TYR A 96 -11.95 7.81 -17.38
CA TYR A 96 -11.13 8.82 -18.03
C TYR A 96 -9.64 8.55 -17.80
N ASP A 97 -8.81 8.98 -18.74
CA ASP A 97 -7.36 9.06 -18.56
C ASP A 97 -6.95 10.29 -17.71
N THR A 98 -5.64 10.49 -17.54
CA THR A 98 -5.09 11.65 -16.80
C THR A 98 -5.34 12.99 -17.48
N ASN A 99 -5.66 12.99 -18.78
CA ASN A 99 -5.97 14.17 -19.58
C ASN A 99 -7.48 14.44 -19.67
N LEU A 100 -8.29 13.70 -18.90
CA LEU A 100 -9.76 13.77 -18.90
C LEU A 100 -10.41 13.35 -20.23
N HIS A 101 -9.74 12.50 -21.02
CA HIS A 101 -10.36 11.86 -22.18
C HIS A 101 -11.10 10.59 -21.76
N PRO A 102 -12.35 10.39 -22.21
CA PRO A 102 -13.09 9.16 -21.91
C PRO A 102 -12.44 7.98 -22.65
N ILE A 103 -12.10 6.93 -21.92
CA ILE A 103 -11.42 5.73 -22.45
C ILE A 103 -12.31 4.49 -22.44
N ALA A 104 -13.28 4.42 -21.54
CA ALA A 104 -14.20 3.29 -21.44
C ALA A 104 -15.44 3.69 -20.64
N GLU A 105 -16.50 2.91 -20.78
CA GLU A 105 -17.70 3.01 -19.95
C GLU A 105 -17.93 1.67 -19.24
N LEU A 106 -18.19 1.72 -17.94
CA LEU A 106 -18.63 0.58 -17.16
C LEU A 106 -20.05 0.20 -17.62
N CYS A 107 -20.25 -1.05 -18.07
CA CYS A 107 -21.52 -1.60 -18.58
C CYS A 107 -22.79 -1.17 -17.81
N ASP A 108 -23.87 -1.04 -18.58
CA ASP A 108 -25.18 -0.38 -18.37
C ASP A 108 -25.75 -0.18 -16.95
N LYS A 109 -26.25 1.06 -16.78
CA LYS A 109 -27.03 1.60 -15.65
C LYS A 109 -28.19 0.72 -15.18
N GLU A 110 -28.72 -0.16 -16.03
CA GLU A 110 -29.86 -1.02 -15.73
C GLU A 110 -29.53 -2.22 -14.82
N LYS A 111 -28.23 -2.54 -14.66
CA LYS A 111 -27.75 -3.64 -13.80
C LYS A 111 -27.09 -3.17 -12.50
N MET A 112 -26.95 -1.86 -12.31
CA MET A 112 -26.39 -1.30 -11.08
C MET A 112 -27.41 -1.49 -9.95
N SER A 113 -27.01 -2.24 -8.92
CA SER A 113 -27.73 -2.23 -7.67
C SER A 113 -27.78 -0.79 -7.16
N ALA A 114 -28.90 -0.35 -6.56
CA ALA A 114 -28.99 0.96 -5.90
C ALA A 114 -27.86 1.24 -4.89
N ASN A 115 -27.13 0.19 -4.48
CA ASN A 115 -25.98 0.21 -3.60
C ASN A 115 -24.62 0.50 -4.27
N ASP A 116 -24.50 0.55 -5.61
CA ASP A 116 -23.24 0.80 -6.34
C ASP A 116 -23.23 2.14 -7.08
N GLN A 117 -23.61 3.23 -6.40
CA GLN A 117 -23.68 4.56 -7.03
C GLN A 117 -22.32 5.06 -7.57
N ASP A 118 -21.23 4.54 -7.03
CA ASP A 118 -19.86 4.98 -7.33
C ASP A 118 -19.14 4.04 -8.33
N GLY A 119 -19.81 2.98 -8.84
CA GLY A 119 -19.24 2.01 -9.77
C GLY A 119 -18.10 1.13 -9.22
N VAL A 120 -17.92 1.13 -7.89
CA VAL A 120 -16.82 0.43 -7.20
C VAL A 120 -17.01 -1.09 -7.29
N LEU A 121 -18.24 -1.59 -7.18
CA LEU A 121 -18.48 -3.04 -7.21
C LEU A 121 -18.11 -3.60 -8.59
N GLN A 122 -18.49 -2.88 -9.65
CA GLN A 122 -18.15 -3.25 -11.02
C GLN A 122 -16.66 -3.11 -11.32
N ALA A 123 -16.01 -2.06 -10.82
CA ALA A 123 -14.56 -1.87 -10.97
C ALA A 123 -13.74 -2.97 -10.27
N CYS A 124 -14.29 -3.62 -9.24
CA CYS A 124 -13.67 -4.79 -8.60
C CYS A 124 -13.83 -6.09 -9.40
N LEU A 125 -14.90 -6.21 -10.21
CA LEU A 125 -15.28 -7.46 -10.85
C LEU A 125 -14.29 -7.87 -11.95
N GLU A 126 -13.89 -6.96 -12.82
CA GLU A 126 -12.99 -7.26 -13.95
C GLU A 126 -11.65 -7.88 -13.49
N PRO A 127 -10.87 -7.29 -12.56
CA PRO A 127 -9.66 -7.93 -12.07
C PRO A 127 -9.93 -9.25 -11.35
N LEU A 128 -11.04 -9.36 -10.62
CA LEU A 128 -11.40 -10.58 -9.91
C LEU A 128 -11.63 -11.74 -10.90
N LEU A 129 -12.32 -11.50 -12.00
CA LEU A 129 -12.58 -12.50 -13.04
C LEU A 129 -11.29 -12.93 -13.76
N GLU A 130 -10.31 -12.03 -13.85
CA GLU A 130 -8.96 -12.33 -14.35
C GLU A 130 -8.07 -13.03 -13.31
N GLY A 131 -8.58 -13.28 -12.10
CA GLY A 131 -7.82 -13.92 -11.03
C GLY A 131 -6.79 -12.99 -10.37
N TYR A 132 -7.01 -11.67 -10.41
CA TYR A 132 -6.20 -10.67 -9.73
C TYR A 132 -6.87 -10.11 -8.48
N SER A 133 -6.05 -9.49 -7.61
CA SER A 133 -6.51 -8.86 -6.38
C SER A 133 -6.70 -7.34 -6.52
N VAL A 134 -7.68 -6.81 -5.80
CA VAL A 134 -8.08 -5.39 -5.79
C VAL A 134 -8.00 -4.84 -4.37
N LEU A 135 -7.39 -3.65 -4.22
CA LEU A 135 -7.34 -2.91 -2.97
C LEU A 135 -8.25 -1.68 -3.08
N VAL A 136 -9.19 -1.52 -2.16
CA VAL A 136 -10.16 -0.41 -2.15
C VAL A 136 -9.96 0.44 -0.91
N PHE A 137 -9.64 1.71 -1.07
CA PHE A 137 -9.53 2.65 0.03
C PHE A 137 -10.83 3.39 0.31
N CYS A 138 -11.26 3.32 1.56
CA CYS A 138 -12.41 4.06 2.09
C CYS A 138 -11.99 5.00 3.23
N PRO A 139 -12.69 6.14 3.42
CA PRO A 139 -12.25 7.17 4.37
C PRO A 139 -12.46 6.79 5.85
N THR A 140 -13.40 5.89 6.17
CA THR A 140 -13.74 5.54 7.56
C THR A 140 -13.88 4.03 7.75
N ARG A 141 -13.70 3.56 9.00
CA ARG A 141 -13.84 2.14 9.40
C ARG A 141 -15.23 1.58 9.08
N ALA A 142 -16.28 2.33 9.44
CA ALA A 142 -17.65 1.92 9.11
C ALA A 142 -17.87 1.80 7.58
N ARG A 143 -17.22 2.64 6.77
CA ARG A 143 -17.30 2.54 5.31
C ARG A 143 -16.49 1.37 4.75
N THR A 144 -15.34 1.01 5.33
CA THR A 144 -14.58 -0.17 4.92
C THR A 144 -15.41 -1.44 5.13
N GLU A 145 -16.04 -1.58 6.29
CA GLU A 145 -16.90 -2.73 6.63
C GLU A 145 -18.11 -2.82 5.69
N THR A 146 -18.86 -1.69 5.56
CA THR A 146 -20.05 -1.65 4.70
C THR A 146 -19.73 -1.99 3.24
N MET A 147 -18.61 -1.46 2.73
CA MET A 147 -18.18 -1.68 1.35
C MET A 147 -17.70 -3.12 1.12
N ALA A 148 -16.93 -3.70 2.06
CA ALA A 148 -16.50 -5.10 1.96
C ALA A 148 -17.70 -6.06 1.89
N VAL A 149 -18.74 -5.82 2.70
CA VAL A 149 -20.00 -6.59 2.66
C VAL A 149 -20.78 -6.34 1.38
N ALA A 150 -20.82 -5.10 0.87
CA ALA A 150 -21.47 -4.78 -0.40
C ALA A 150 -20.83 -5.52 -1.58
N ILE A 151 -19.48 -5.56 -1.62
CA ILE A 151 -18.70 -6.31 -2.61
C ILE A 151 -18.98 -7.81 -2.49
N ALA A 152 -18.92 -8.37 -1.28
CA ALA A 152 -19.22 -9.79 -1.05
C ALA A 152 -20.63 -10.17 -1.50
N ARG A 153 -21.63 -9.34 -1.18
CA ARG A 153 -23.01 -9.53 -1.61
C ARG A 153 -23.16 -9.46 -3.13
N HIS A 154 -22.43 -8.55 -3.78
CA HIS A 154 -22.46 -8.43 -5.23
C HIS A 154 -21.89 -9.69 -5.90
N ILE A 155 -20.75 -10.18 -5.42
CA ILE A 155 -20.12 -11.43 -5.86
C ILE A 155 -21.07 -12.63 -5.64
N TYR A 156 -21.70 -12.70 -4.47
CA TYR A 156 -22.70 -13.74 -4.16
C TYR A 156 -23.89 -13.73 -5.12
N ASN A 157 -24.48 -12.55 -5.38
CA ASN A 157 -25.64 -12.42 -6.26
C ASN A 157 -25.32 -12.84 -7.70
N ILE A 158 -24.11 -12.51 -8.17
CA ILE A 158 -23.62 -12.98 -9.46
C ILE A 158 -23.50 -14.51 -9.44
N GLY A 159 -22.79 -15.08 -8.45
CA GLY A 159 -22.53 -16.51 -8.34
C GLY A 159 -23.79 -17.39 -8.21
N ASN A 160 -24.83 -16.90 -7.51
CA ASN A 160 -26.08 -17.63 -7.30
C ASN A 160 -27.16 -17.34 -8.35
N GLY A 161 -26.93 -16.41 -9.28
CA GLY A 161 -27.89 -16.09 -10.34
C GLY A 161 -29.20 -15.50 -9.83
N THR A 162 -29.15 -14.74 -8.73
CA THR A 162 -30.32 -14.04 -8.16
C THR A 162 -30.64 -12.73 -8.89
N GLY A 163 -29.78 -12.30 -9.83
CA GLY A 163 -30.11 -11.27 -10.82
C GLY A 163 -31.04 -11.82 -11.92
N ASN A 164 -32.00 -11.01 -12.38
CA ASN A 164 -33.05 -11.34 -13.36
C ASN A 164 -32.76 -12.56 -14.25
N ARG A 165 -33.58 -13.61 -14.11
CA ARG A 165 -33.52 -14.96 -14.72
C ARG A 165 -33.49 -15.02 -16.27
N GLN A 166 -33.31 -13.91 -16.98
CA GLN A 166 -33.59 -13.82 -18.43
C GLN A 166 -32.37 -13.81 -19.37
N GLN A 167 -31.13 -14.06 -18.94
CA GLN A 167 -29.98 -14.05 -19.88
C GLN A 167 -29.09 -15.30 -19.79
N SER A 168 -29.01 -16.04 -20.89
CA SER A 168 -28.13 -17.20 -21.12
C SER A 168 -26.63 -16.88 -20.99
N SER A 169 -26.23 -15.61 -21.07
CA SER A 169 -24.84 -15.14 -20.86
C SER A 169 -24.39 -15.14 -19.39
N SER A 170 -25.32 -15.37 -18.45
CA SER A 170 -25.05 -15.38 -17.01
C SER A 170 -24.36 -16.66 -16.51
N SER A 171 -24.35 -17.74 -17.29
CA SER A 171 -23.74 -19.02 -16.89
C SER A 171 -22.21 -18.95 -16.85
N SER A 172 -21.58 -18.37 -17.87
CA SER A 172 -20.11 -18.21 -17.93
C SER A 172 -19.58 -17.25 -16.88
N LEU A 173 -20.32 -16.18 -16.56
CA LEU A 173 -19.94 -15.26 -15.50
C LEU A 173 -20.02 -15.94 -14.11
N ARG A 174 -21.04 -16.76 -13.89
CA ARG A 174 -21.19 -17.55 -12.65
C ARG A 174 -20.05 -18.53 -12.44
N SER A 175 -19.66 -19.26 -13.48
CA SER A 175 -18.52 -20.17 -13.40
C SER A 175 -17.23 -19.39 -13.15
N ALA A 176 -16.99 -18.29 -13.88
CA ALA A 176 -15.79 -17.48 -13.70
C ALA A 176 -15.65 -16.91 -12.28
N VAL A 177 -16.74 -16.43 -11.67
CA VAL A 177 -16.70 -15.97 -10.26
C VAL A 177 -16.39 -17.12 -9.30
N ARG A 178 -16.94 -18.31 -9.54
CA ARG A 178 -16.68 -19.50 -8.72
C ARG A 178 -15.23 -19.96 -8.86
N ASP A 179 -14.69 -19.92 -10.07
CA ASP A 179 -13.31 -20.33 -10.38
C ASP A 179 -12.29 -19.32 -9.83
N ALA A 180 -12.66 -18.04 -9.75
CA ALA A 180 -11.82 -16.99 -9.16
C ALA A 180 -11.62 -17.14 -7.63
N LEU A 181 -12.53 -17.84 -6.94
CA LEU A 181 -12.57 -17.96 -5.49
C LEU A 181 -12.29 -19.40 -5.02
N ASP A 182 -11.25 -19.58 -4.21
CA ASP A 182 -10.99 -20.85 -3.54
C ASP A 182 -11.77 -20.93 -2.22
N GLY A 183 -12.95 -21.55 -2.28
CA GLY A 183 -13.81 -21.74 -1.11
C GLY A 183 -13.14 -22.53 0.02
N ALA A 184 -12.29 -23.51 -0.29
CA ALA A 184 -11.60 -24.30 0.73
C ALA A 184 -10.51 -23.46 1.44
N ALA A 185 -9.79 -22.62 0.69
CA ALA A 185 -8.86 -21.67 1.27
C ALA A 185 -9.57 -20.61 2.13
N LEU A 186 -10.70 -20.06 1.68
CA LEU A 186 -11.49 -19.10 2.45
C LEU A 186 -11.99 -19.69 3.77
N LEU A 187 -12.42 -20.95 3.77
CA LEU A 187 -12.80 -21.65 5.01
C LEU A 187 -11.64 -21.76 6.00
N ARG A 188 -10.41 -22.02 5.53
CA ARG A 188 -9.21 -22.05 6.39
C ARG A 188 -8.92 -20.69 7.01
N VAL A 189 -9.10 -19.60 6.24
CA VAL A 189 -8.94 -18.24 6.76
C VAL A 189 -9.99 -17.93 7.83
N LEU A 190 -11.26 -18.31 7.60
CA LEU A 190 -12.31 -18.16 8.60
C LEU A 190 -12.03 -18.93 9.89
N GLN A 191 -11.52 -20.16 9.79
CA GLN A 191 -11.12 -20.97 10.95
C GLN A 191 -9.94 -20.35 11.71
N ALA A 192 -8.95 -19.81 11.00
CA ALA A 192 -7.83 -19.10 11.62
C ALA A 192 -8.31 -17.90 12.43
N LEU A 193 -9.22 -17.09 11.86
CA LEU A 193 -9.83 -15.95 12.55
C LEU A 193 -10.71 -16.36 13.73
N GLN A 194 -11.44 -17.47 13.64
CA GLN A 194 -12.21 -18.02 14.78
C GLN A 194 -11.33 -18.43 15.95
N SER A 195 -10.08 -18.79 15.67
CA SER A 195 -9.11 -19.20 16.68
C SER A 195 -8.42 -18.00 17.36
N CYS A 196 -8.64 -16.78 16.87
CA CYS A 196 -8.12 -15.57 17.51
C CYS A 196 -8.82 -15.31 18.86
N PRO A 197 -8.15 -14.70 19.85
CA PRO A 197 -8.75 -14.40 21.15
C PRO A 197 -9.99 -13.50 21.08
N ALA A 198 -10.08 -12.63 20.08
CA ALA A 198 -11.24 -11.77 19.83
C ALA A 198 -12.45 -12.52 19.27
N GLY A 199 -12.26 -13.77 18.81
CA GLY A 199 -13.24 -14.51 18.03
C GLY A 199 -13.41 -13.93 16.62
N LEU A 200 -14.24 -14.59 15.80
CA LEU A 200 -14.52 -14.14 14.44
C LEU A 200 -15.64 -13.08 14.44
N ASP A 201 -15.30 -11.86 14.02
CA ASP A 201 -16.29 -10.83 13.75
C ASP A 201 -17.29 -11.28 12.67
N LYS A 202 -18.59 -11.02 12.92
CA LYS A 202 -19.67 -11.46 12.02
C LYS A 202 -19.62 -10.74 10.68
N THR A 203 -19.25 -9.47 10.67
CA THR A 203 -19.16 -8.67 9.44
C THR A 203 -18.01 -9.16 8.59
N LEU A 204 -16.85 -9.42 9.21
CA LEU A 204 -15.67 -9.96 8.56
C LEU A 204 -15.98 -11.35 7.97
N ALA A 205 -16.65 -12.21 8.75
CA ALA A 205 -17.12 -13.52 8.30
C ALA A 205 -18.05 -13.44 7.08
N CYS A 206 -18.98 -12.49 7.07
CA CYS A 206 -19.91 -12.29 5.95
C CYS A 206 -19.19 -11.83 4.69
N SER A 207 -18.20 -10.95 4.81
CA SER A 207 -17.42 -10.51 3.65
C SER A 207 -16.51 -11.62 3.11
N LEU A 208 -15.81 -12.34 4.00
CA LEU A 208 -14.77 -13.31 3.63
C LEU A 208 -15.33 -14.52 2.88
N GLN A 209 -16.55 -14.94 3.17
CA GLN A 209 -17.20 -16.05 2.46
C GLN A 209 -17.21 -15.89 0.94
N TYR A 210 -17.11 -14.65 0.44
CA TYR A 210 -17.10 -14.33 -0.98
C TYR A 210 -15.82 -13.61 -1.41
N GLY A 211 -14.70 -13.87 -0.73
CA GLY A 211 -13.36 -13.41 -1.13
C GLY A 211 -13.12 -11.90 -0.93
N SER A 212 -13.96 -11.23 -0.16
CA SER A 212 -13.83 -9.82 0.22
C SER A 212 -13.50 -9.70 1.70
N ALA A 213 -12.64 -8.76 2.10
CA ALA A 213 -12.36 -8.49 3.51
C ALA A 213 -12.19 -6.98 3.74
N PHE A 214 -12.17 -6.57 5.00
CA PHE A 214 -11.80 -5.21 5.38
C PHE A 214 -10.57 -5.19 6.28
N HIS A 215 -9.85 -4.07 6.26
CA HIS A 215 -8.68 -3.82 7.11
C HIS A 215 -8.70 -2.39 7.66
N HIS A 216 -8.70 -2.28 8.99
CA HIS A 216 -8.56 -1.01 9.68
C HIS A 216 -8.00 -1.22 11.08
N ALA A 217 -7.62 -0.13 11.75
CA ALA A 217 -7.09 -0.13 13.12
C ALA A 217 -8.09 -0.58 14.22
N GLY A 218 -9.26 -1.08 13.85
CA GLY A 218 -10.23 -1.68 14.78
C GLY A 218 -10.08 -3.20 14.90
N LEU A 219 -9.39 -3.83 13.95
CA LEU A 219 -9.00 -5.23 14.01
C LEU A 219 -7.79 -5.40 14.95
N THR A 220 -7.69 -6.56 15.58
CA THR A 220 -6.50 -6.91 16.38
C THR A 220 -5.26 -7.05 15.47
N ILE A 221 -4.09 -7.21 16.07
CA ILE A 221 -2.86 -7.41 15.29
C ILE A 221 -2.94 -8.77 14.57
N GLU A 222 -3.40 -9.80 15.25
CA GLU A 222 -3.52 -11.16 14.74
C GLU A 222 -4.51 -11.25 13.58
N GLU A 223 -5.67 -10.58 13.70
CA GLU A 223 -6.66 -10.51 12.62
C GLU A 223 -6.08 -9.81 11.38
N ARG A 224 -5.35 -8.70 11.58
CA ARG A 224 -4.70 -7.99 10.48
C ARG A 224 -3.66 -8.86 9.79
N ASP A 225 -2.82 -9.56 10.55
CA ASP A 225 -1.79 -10.45 9.99
C ASP A 225 -2.42 -11.56 9.14
N ILE A 226 -3.53 -12.17 9.61
CA ILE A 226 -4.25 -13.19 8.85
C ILE A 226 -4.85 -12.62 7.57
N VAL A 227 -5.53 -11.47 7.63
CA VAL A 227 -6.14 -10.82 6.47
C VAL A 227 -5.07 -10.42 5.44
N GLU A 228 -3.95 -9.85 5.90
CA GLU A 228 -2.83 -9.43 5.06
C GLU A 228 -2.16 -10.62 4.36
N ALA A 229 -1.90 -11.71 5.09
CA ALA A 229 -1.34 -12.93 4.52
C ALA A 229 -2.31 -13.58 3.51
N SER A 230 -3.60 -13.55 3.80
CA SER A 230 -4.64 -14.09 2.93
C SER A 230 -4.81 -13.28 1.64
N PHE A 231 -4.65 -11.95 1.72
CA PHE A 231 -4.64 -11.09 0.54
C PHE A 231 -3.38 -11.29 -0.30
N ARG A 232 -2.21 -11.35 0.34
CA ARG A 232 -0.91 -11.56 -0.33
C ARG A 232 -0.83 -12.92 -1.05
N SER A 233 -1.49 -13.94 -0.52
CA SER A 233 -1.61 -15.26 -1.14
C SER A 233 -2.70 -15.36 -2.21
N GLY A 234 -3.47 -14.30 -2.44
CA GLY A 234 -4.55 -14.27 -3.43
C GLY A 234 -5.82 -15.02 -3.02
N ILE A 235 -5.91 -15.47 -1.77
CA ILE A 235 -7.11 -16.11 -1.21
C ILE A 235 -8.23 -15.07 -1.06
N VAL A 236 -7.90 -13.93 -0.44
CA VAL A 236 -8.76 -12.75 -0.43
C VAL A 236 -8.49 -11.96 -1.70
N ARG A 237 -9.50 -11.83 -2.56
CA ARG A 237 -9.39 -11.13 -3.86
C ARG A 237 -9.63 -9.64 -3.73
N VAL A 238 -10.48 -9.21 -2.80
CA VAL A 238 -10.79 -7.79 -2.61
C VAL A 238 -10.56 -7.39 -1.16
N LEU A 239 -9.68 -6.43 -0.93
CA LEU A 239 -9.41 -5.90 0.40
C LEU A 239 -9.87 -4.44 0.46
N VAL A 240 -10.71 -4.12 1.44
CA VAL A 240 -11.19 -2.75 1.66
C VAL A 240 -10.53 -2.15 2.90
N ALA A 241 -9.74 -1.11 2.74
CA ALA A 241 -8.92 -0.58 3.81
C ALA A 241 -9.08 0.92 4.05
N THR A 242 -8.70 1.37 5.24
CA THR A 242 -8.48 2.80 5.51
C THR A 242 -7.12 3.25 4.97
N THR A 243 -6.94 4.56 4.76
CA THR A 243 -5.68 5.17 4.32
C THR A 243 -4.47 4.72 5.14
N THR A 244 -4.63 4.44 6.43
CA THR A 244 -3.54 4.00 7.32
C THR A 244 -2.81 2.74 6.83
N LEU A 245 -3.45 1.89 6.02
CA LEU A 245 -2.81 0.73 5.42
C LEU A 245 -1.73 1.11 4.39
N SER A 246 -1.83 2.26 3.71
CA SER A 246 -0.81 2.67 2.73
C SER A 246 0.57 2.87 3.37
N SER A 247 0.61 3.13 4.69
CA SER A 247 1.84 3.28 5.45
C SER A 247 2.23 1.98 6.15
N GLY A 248 3.24 1.29 5.63
CA GLY A 248 4.00 0.27 6.39
C GLY A 248 3.70 -1.20 6.09
N VAL A 249 2.93 -1.53 5.05
CA VAL A 249 2.68 -2.93 4.65
C VAL A 249 2.78 -3.14 3.14
N ASN A 250 3.46 -4.22 2.75
CA ASN A 250 3.63 -4.62 1.35
C ASN A 250 2.47 -5.54 0.91
N LEU A 251 1.45 -4.93 0.33
CA LEU A 251 0.25 -5.60 -0.19
C LEU A 251 0.06 -5.24 -1.68
N PRO A 252 0.72 -5.96 -2.60
CA PRO A 252 0.58 -5.70 -4.02
C PRO A 252 -0.84 -6.04 -4.49
N ALA A 253 -1.44 -5.13 -5.25
CA ALA A 253 -2.74 -5.31 -5.89
C ALA A 253 -2.65 -4.92 -7.36
N ARG A 254 -3.41 -5.61 -8.23
CA ARG A 254 -3.47 -5.29 -9.66
C ARG A 254 -4.19 -3.98 -9.91
N ARG A 255 -5.20 -3.69 -9.09
CA ARG A 255 -6.00 -2.46 -9.14
C ARG A 255 -6.13 -1.90 -7.73
N VAL A 256 -5.86 -0.60 -7.61
CA VAL A 256 -6.11 0.18 -6.39
C VAL A 256 -7.21 1.17 -6.70
N ILE A 257 -8.27 1.18 -5.88
CA ILE A 257 -9.44 2.05 -6.03
C ILE A 257 -9.47 2.99 -4.83
N ILE A 258 -9.36 4.29 -5.08
CA ILE A 258 -9.61 5.31 -4.07
C ILE A 258 -11.06 5.75 -4.24
N ARG A 259 -11.94 5.34 -3.32
CA ARG A 259 -13.38 5.55 -3.47
C ARG A 259 -13.75 7.03 -3.56
N THR A 260 -13.08 7.87 -2.77
CA THR A 260 -13.39 9.30 -2.71
C THR A 260 -12.12 10.10 -2.44
N PRO A 261 -11.97 11.28 -3.06
CA PRO A 261 -10.90 12.22 -2.73
C PRO A 261 -11.17 12.97 -1.41
N ILE A 262 -12.27 12.67 -0.70
CA ILE A 262 -12.62 13.32 0.56
C ILE A 262 -12.28 12.37 1.72
N GLN A 263 -11.35 12.79 2.57
CA GLN A 263 -10.98 12.09 3.80
C GLN A 263 -12.02 12.23 4.91
N ALA A 264 -11.86 11.45 5.98
CA ALA A 264 -12.63 11.60 7.20
C ALA A 264 -12.56 13.05 7.71
N GLY A 265 -13.73 13.65 7.99
CA GLY A 265 -13.84 15.05 8.40
C GLY A 265 -13.93 16.07 7.27
N GLY A 266 -14.15 15.64 6.02
CA GLY A 266 -14.47 16.53 4.89
C GLY A 266 -13.27 17.20 4.23
N LYS A 267 -12.04 16.84 4.62
CA LYS A 267 -10.81 17.37 4.02
C LYS A 267 -10.53 16.70 2.69
N LEU A 268 -9.98 17.45 1.74
CA LEU A 268 -9.42 16.88 0.52
C LEU A 268 -8.24 15.98 0.86
N LEU A 269 -8.12 14.91 0.08
CA LEU A 269 -7.05 13.95 0.15
C LEU A 269 -5.70 14.64 -0.12
N ASP A 270 -4.78 14.49 0.82
CA ASP A 270 -3.39 14.91 0.61
C ASP A 270 -2.74 13.99 -0.44
N PRO A 271 -2.16 14.54 -1.53
CA PRO A 271 -1.42 13.78 -2.54
C PRO A 271 -0.41 12.79 -1.94
N LEU A 272 0.18 13.11 -0.79
CA LEU A 272 1.17 12.27 -0.11
C LEU A 272 0.59 11.03 0.59
N SER A 273 -0.74 10.89 0.64
CA SER A 273 -1.39 9.82 1.44
C SER A 273 -1.29 8.41 0.84
N TYR A 274 -1.10 8.29 -0.48
CA TYR A 274 -1.15 7.01 -1.19
C TYR A 274 0.08 6.75 -2.09
N HIS A 275 1.21 7.38 -1.77
CA HIS A 275 2.48 7.10 -2.42
C HIS A 275 3.12 5.80 -1.94
#